data_AF-A0A2T2SZ09-F1
#
_entry.id   AF-A0A2T2SZ09-F1
#
_cell.length_a   1.000
_cell.length_b   1.000
_cell.length_c   1.000
_cell.angle_alpha   90.00
_cell.angle_beta   90.00
_cell.angle_gamma   90.00
#
_symmetry.space_group_name_H-M   'P 1'
#
loop_
_entity.id
_entity.type
_entity.pdbx_description
1 polymer ?
#
loop_
_entity_poly.entity_id
_entity_poly.type
_entity_poly.pdbx_seq_one_letter_code
_entity_poly.pdbx_strand_id
1 'polypeptide(L)'
;MKEQQRQLQQKRQAFQKKVQQFQQQQSLLDDSARAERKRQLQKRQQELQQSTRKRQKQMQQRRRKLMQPLLKKLQGAIDKVAAQQELEAVMRQEVLLYDDQTSDRVVDISRDVAQELGISLTQSPGEPSPTVNPDQNTPPPGGGQ
;
A
#
# COMPACT_ATOMS: atom_id res chain seq x y z
N MET A 1 5.41 -4.47 10.43
CA MET A 1 4.85 -4.83 9.10
C MET A 1 5.54 -6.07 8.53
N LYS A 2 6.89 -6.06 8.44
CA LYS A 2 7.71 -7.22 8.03
C LYS A 2 7.47 -8.48 8.89
N GLU A 3 7.38 -8.32 10.21
CA GLU A 3 7.12 -9.43 11.16
C GLU A 3 5.83 -10.21 10.85
N GLN A 4 4.71 -9.50 10.65
CA GLN A 4 3.40 -10.12 10.43
C GLN A 4 3.31 -10.79 9.05
N GLN A 5 3.95 -10.21 8.03
CA GLN A 5 4.08 -10.85 6.72
C GLN A 5 4.85 -12.17 6.84
N ARG A 6 6.01 -12.15 7.50
CA ARG A 6 6.83 -13.33 7.80
C ARG A 6 6.04 -14.42 8.52
N GLN A 7 5.24 -14.06 9.53
CA GLN A 7 4.41 -15.01 10.27
C GLN A 7 3.35 -15.72 9.40
N LEU A 8 2.74 -15.06 8.39
CA LEU A 8 1.80 -15.76 7.50
C LEU A 8 2.50 -16.62 6.49
N GLN A 9 3.66 -16.19 6.01
CA GLN A 9 4.48 -16.99 5.11
C GLN A 9 4.89 -18.29 5.80
N GLN A 10 5.34 -18.20 7.06
CA GLN A 10 5.61 -19.37 7.90
C GLN A 10 4.37 -20.24 8.11
N LYS A 11 3.20 -19.65 8.41
CA LYS A 11 1.94 -20.41 8.53
C LYS A 11 1.52 -21.10 7.24
N ARG A 12 1.73 -20.46 6.07
CA ARG A 12 1.49 -21.06 4.74
C ARG A 12 2.41 -22.24 4.46
N GLN A 13 3.70 -22.07 4.70
CA GLN A 13 4.69 -23.14 4.53
C GLN A 13 4.42 -24.32 5.48
N ALA A 14 4.12 -24.03 6.75
CA ALA A 14 3.77 -25.05 7.73
C ALA A 14 2.49 -25.80 7.35
N PHE A 15 1.49 -25.09 6.80
CA PHE A 15 0.27 -25.71 6.28
C PHE A 15 0.56 -26.64 5.09
N GLN A 16 1.32 -26.18 4.09
CA GLN A 16 1.73 -27.00 2.93
C GLN A 16 2.48 -28.27 3.35
N LYS A 17 3.44 -28.14 4.28
CA LYS A 17 4.15 -29.31 4.85
C LYS A 17 3.20 -30.29 5.51
N LYS A 18 2.23 -29.81 6.29
CA LYS A 18 1.23 -30.68 6.94
C LYS A 18 0.30 -31.38 5.95
N VAL A 19 -0.06 -30.72 4.86
CA VAL A 19 -0.84 -31.33 3.77
C VAL A 19 -0.04 -32.44 3.10
N GLN A 20 1.22 -32.19 2.74
CA GLN A 20 2.11 -33.19 2.12
C GLN A 20 2.33 -34.40 3.04
N GLN A 21 2.61 -34.16 4.32
CA GLN A 21 2.75 -35.23 5.32
C GLN A 21 1.48 -36.06 5.46
N PHE A 22 0.31 -35.41 5.48
CA PHE A 22 -0.96 -36.12 5.52
C PHE A 22 -1.16 -36.97 4.26
N GLN A 23 -0.87 -36.45 3.07
CA GLN A 23 -1.00 -37.19 1.82
C GLN A 23 -0.10 -38.43 1.76
N GLN A 24 1.11 -38.36 2.32
CA GLN A 24 2.05 -39.49 2.38
C GLN A 24 1.63 -40.55 3.41
N GLN A 25 1.07 -40.11 4.55
CA GLN A 25 0.75 -40.99 5.68
C GLN A 25 -0.71 -41.45 5.71
N GLN A 26 -1.59 -40.91 4.86
CA GLN A 26 -3.03 -41.19 4.93
C GLN A 26 -3.39 -42.67 4.81
N SER A 27 -2.61 -43.44 4.04
CA SER A 27 -2.82 -44.89 3.89
C SER A 27 -2.46 -45.68 5.15
N LEU A 28 -1.62 -45.11 6.02
CA LEU A 28 -1.16 -45.70 7.29
C LEU A 28 -2.05 -45.33 8.49
N LEU A 29 -2.99 -44.40 8.31
CA LEU A 29 -3.92 -43.93 9.35
C LEU A 29 -5.24 -44.73 9.31
N ASP A 30 -5.89 -44.92 10.46
CA ASP A 30 -7.28 -45.40 10.49
C ASP A 30 -8.28 -44.31 10.04
N ASP A 31 -9.54 -44.69 9.82
CA ASP A 31 -10.58 -43.77 9.33
C ASP A 31 -10.86 -42.59 10.26
N SER A 32 -10.83 -42.83 11.57
CA SER A 32 -11.08 -41.78 12.57
C SER A 32 -9.95 -40.75 12.57
N ALA A 33 -8.70 -41.22 12.59
CA ALA A 33 -7.51 -40.38 12.51
C ALA A 33 -7.43 -39.63 11.19
N ARG A 34 -7.79 -40.26 10.06
CA ARG A 34 -7.90 -39.59 8.76
C ARG A 34 -8.92 -38.46 8.78
N ALA A 35 -10.13 -38.74 9.26
CA ALA A 35 -11.22 -37.76 9.30
C ALA A 35 -10.84 -36.56 10.18
N GLU A 36 -10.25 -36.81 11.33
CA GLU A 36 -9.81 -35.76 12.24
C GLU A 36 -8.71 -34.88 11.63
N ARG A 37 -7.72 -35.49 10.96
CA ARG A 37 -6.62 -34.76 10.31
C ARG A 37 -7.13 -33.93 9.12
N LYS A 38 -8.11 -34.44 8.35
CA LYS A 38 -8.81 -33.66 7.32
C LYS A 38 -9.53 -32.44 7.90
N ARG A 39 -10.30 -32.62 8.99
CA ARG A 39 -10.98 -31.51 9.68
C ARG A 39 -10.01 -30.43 10.15
N GLN A 40 -8.89 -30.84 10.75
CA GLN A 40 -7.86 -29.89 11.20
C GLN A 40 -7.19 -29.14 10.05
N LEU A 41 -6.89 -29.82 8.94
CA LEU A 41 -6.35 -29.17 7.74
C LEU A 41 -7.35 -28.18 7.15
N GLN A 42 -8.63 -28.54 7.04
CA GLN A 42 -9.67 -27.64 6.55
C GLN A 42 -9.83 -26.40 7.45
N LYS A 43 -9.86 -26.59 8.78
CA LYS A 43 -9.90 -25.47 9.74
C LYS A 43 -8.69 -24.54 9.58
N ARG A 44 -7.47 -25.10 9.49
CA ARG A 44 -6.24 -24.32 9.29
C ARG A 44 -6.25 -23.56 7.96
N GLN A 45 -6.80 -24.15 6.90
CA GLN A 45 -6.95 -23.48 5.61
C GLN A 45 -7.89 -22.27 5.72
N GLN A 46 -9.03 -22.42 6.38
CA GLN A 46 -9.99 -21.33 6.60
C GLN A 46 -9.37 -20.20 7.45
N GLU A 47 -8.71 -20.53 8.55
CA GLU A 47 -8.00 -19.57 9.40
C GLU A 47 -6.95 -18.78 8.60
N LEU A 48 -6.24 -19.44 7.70
CA LEU A 48 -5.22 -18.83 6.86
C LEU A 48 -5.80 -17.86 5.83
N GLN A 49 -6.92 -18.23 5.21
CA GLN A 49 -7.66 -17.35 4.30
C GLN A 49 -8.20 -16.12 5.04
N GLN A 50 -8.83 -16.32 6.19
CA GLN A 50 -9.34 -15.22 7.03
C GLN A 50 -8.21 -14.29 7.50
N SER A 51 -7.08 -14.85 7.95
CA SER A 51 -5.92 -14.08 8.38
C SER A 51 -5.34 -13.24 7.23
N THR A 52 -5.28 -13.80 6.02
CA THR A 52 -4.82 -13.08 4.83
C THR A 52 -5.74 -11.88 4.53
N ARG A 53 -7.06 -12.10 4.47
CA ARG A 53 -8.06 -11.03 4.19
C ARG A 53 -8.04 -9.95 5.25
N LYS A 54 -8.06 -10.33 6.54
CA LYS A 54 -8.01 -9.40 7.67
C LYS A 54 -6.80 -8.48 7.57
N ARG A 55 -5.65 -9.02 7.18
CA ARG A 55 -4.44 -8.21 7.05
C ARG A 55 -4.44 -7.28 5.85
N GLN A 56 -4.94 -7.71 4.70
CA GLN A 56 -5.10 -6.80 3.56
C GLN A 56 -5.96 -5.59 3.97
N LYS A 57 -7.05 -5.82 4.69
CA LYS A 57 -7.90 -4.75 5.24
C LYS A 57 -7.14 -3.86 6.23
N GLN A 58 -6.42 -4.44 7.19
CA GLN A 58 -5.63 -3.67 8.17
C GLN A 58 -4.52 -2.83 7.51
N MET A 59 -3.87 -3.35 6.48
CA MET A 59 -2.87 -2.62 5.68
C MET A 59 -3.49 -1.38 5.04
N GLN A 60 -4.63 -1.55 4.36
CA GLN A 60 -5.34 -0.46 3.70
C GLN A 60 -5.80 0.60 4.72
N GLN A 61 -6.37 0.17 5.86
CA GLN A 61 -6.77 1.07 6.93
C GLN A 61 -5.60 1.84 7.52
N ARG A 62 -4.48 1.17 7.78
CA ARG A 62 -3.26 1.82 8.29
C ARG A 62 -2.70 2.82 7.28
N ARG A 63 -2.67 2.48 5.99
CA ARG A 63 -2.28 3.42 4.93
C ARG A 63 -3.16 4.68 4.96
N ARG A 64 -4.48 4.52 5.00
CA ARG A 64 -5.42 5.65 5.10
C ARG A 64 -5.17 6.49 6.36
N LYS A 65 -5.02 5.85 7.52
CA LYS A 65 -4.77 6.53 8.80
C LYS A 65 -3.46 7.33 8.81
N LEU A 66 -2.41 6.81 8.16
CA LEU A 66 -1.13 7.50 8.03
C LEU A 66 -1.16 8.61 6.97
N MET A 67 -1.98 8.48 5.92
CA MET A 67 -2.15 9.53 4.91
C MET A 67 -2.98 10.71 5.42
N GLN A 68 -4.02 10.48 6.24
CA GLN A 68 -4.85 11.56 6.77
C GLN A 68 -4.10 12.74 7.38
N PRO A 69 -3.14 12.56 8.31
CA PRO A 69 -2.41 13.70 8.89
C PRO A 69 -1.52 14.40 7.85
N LEU A 70 -1.00 13.68 6.86
CA LEU A 70 -0.23 14.30 5.77
C LEU A 70 -1.13 15.16 4.89
N LEU A 71 -2.33 14.68 4.55
CA LEU A 71 -3.32 15.46 3.81
C LEU A 71 -3.75 16.70 4.58
N LYS A 72 -3.88 16.62 5.91
CA LYS A 72 -4.16 17.80 6.75
C LYS A 72 -3.01 18.81 6.74
N LYS A 73 -1.76 18.34 6.80
CA LYS A 73 -0.58 19.21 6.69
C LYS A 73 -0.51 19.87 5.33
N LEU A 74 -0.74 19.11 4.26
CA LEU A 74 -0.81 19.62 2.90
C LEU A 74 -1.89 20.69 2.76
N GLN A 75 -3.10 20.43 3.26
CA GLN A 75 -4.18 21.42 3.24
C GLN A 75 -3.78 22.69 3.99
N GLY A 76 -3.21 22.58 5.18
CA GLY A 76 -2.77 23.76 5.94
C GLY A 76 -1.67 24.57 5.23
N ALA A 77 -0.76 23.90 4.50
CA ALA A 77 0.23 24.58 3.68
C ALA A 77 -0.41 25.29 2.48
N ILE A 78 -1.36 24.65 1.79
CA ILE A 78 -2.15 25.26 0.71
C ILE A 78 -2.88 26.50 1.23
N ASP A 79 -3.59 26.39 2.36
CA ASP A 79 -4.37 27.48 2.95
C ASP A 79 -3.46 28.68 3.28
N LYS A 80 -2.27 28.43 3.83
CA LYS A 80 -1.31 29.48 4.17
C LYS A 80 -0.75 30.18 2.92
N VAL A 81 -0.34 29.43 1.91
CA VAL A 81 0.19 30.00 0.66
C VAL A 81 -0.90 30.77 -0.09
N ALA A 82 -2.11 30.21 -0.16
CA ALA A 82 -3.25 30.89 -0.77
C ALA A 82 -3.58 32.22 -0.07
N ALA A 83 -3.57 32.25 1.27
CA ALA A 83 -3.77 33.49 2.02
C ALA A 83 -2.62 34.50 1.82
N GLN A 84 -1.37 34.05 1.73
CA GLN A 84 -0.21 34.92 1.48
C GLN A 84 -0.22 35.54 0.08
N GLN A 85 -0.76 34.83 -0.90
CA GLN A 85 -0.87 35.28 -2.29
C GLN A 85 -2.25 35.86 -2.64
N GLU A 86 -3.13 36.02 -1.64
CA GLU A 86 -4.49 36.57 -1.80
C GLU A 86 -5.34 35.83 -2.85
N LEU A 87 -5.16 34.51 -2.95
CA LEU A 87 -5.87 33.66 -3.90
C LEU A 87 -7.29 33.36 -3.44
N GLU A 88 -8.26 33.55 -4.34
CA GLU A 88 -9.67 33.28 -4.06
C GLU A 88 -10.02 31.79 -4.17
N ALA A 89 -9.30 31.03 -4.99
CA ALA A 89 -9.50 29.60 -5.17
C ALA A 89 -8.20 28.87 -5.53
N VAL A 90 -8.08 27.63 -5.05
CA VAL A 90 -7.02 26.70 -5.44
C VAL A 90 -7.66 25.44 -6.01
N MET A 91 -7.25 25.07 -7.22
CA MET A 91 -7.74 23.87 -7.90
C MET A 91 -6.60 22.92 -8.23
N ARG A 92 -6.93 21.63 -8.32
CA ARG A 92 -6.03 20.62 -8.86
C ARG A 92 -5.92 20.79 -10.37
N GLN A 93 -4.72 20.75 -10.93
CA GLN A 93 -4.54 20.91 -12.38
C GLN A 93 -5.31 19.84 -13.17
N GLU A 94 -5.45 18.63 -12.63
CA GLU A 94 -6.14 17.51 -13.30
C GLU A 94 -7.66 17.71 -13.46
N VAL A 95 -8.26 18.68 -12.75
CA VAL A 95 -9.69 18.98 -12.90
C VAL A 95 -9.95 20.12 -13.90
N LEU A 96 -8.91 20.79 -14.37
CA LEU A 96 -9.03 21.86 -15.37
C LEU A 96 -9.17 21.24 -16.76
N LEU A 97 -10.24 21.59 -17.47
CA LEU A 97 -10.46 21.16 -18.86
C LEU A 97 -9.57 21.93 -19.84
N TYR A 98 -9.19 23.15 -19.48
CA TYR A 98 -8.30 24.03 -20.22
C TYR A 98 -7.60 24.97 -19.22
N ASP A 99 -6.32 25.20 -19.44
CA ASP A 99 -5.49 26.13 -18.67
C ASP A 99 -4.59 26.90 -19.63
N ASP A 100 -4.67 28.22 -19.60
CA ASP A 100 -3.82 29.10 -20.39
C ASP A 100 -2.56 29.42 -19.56
N GLN A 101 -1.52 28.60 -19.76
CA GLN A 101 -0.24 28.74 -19.06
C GLN A 101 0.51 30.05 -19.39
N THR A 102 0.02 30.84 -20.34
CA THR A 102 0.58 32.16 -20.68
C THR A 102 -0.13 33.31 -19.97
N SER A 103 -1.23 33.02 -19.26
CA SER A 103 -2.00 34.01 -18.50
C SER A 103 -1.49 34.14 -17.08
N ASP A 104 -1.26 35.37 -16.63
CA ASP A 104 -0.91 35.66 -15.22
C ASP A 104 -2.10 35.46 -14.24
N ARG A 105 -3.28 35.07 -14.74
CA ARG A 105 -4.47 34.84 -13.91
C ARG A 105 -4.46 33.49 -13.21
N VAL A 106 -3.64 32.56 -13.68
CA VAL A 106 -3.49 31.23 -13.09
C VAL A 106 -2.04 31.09 -12.63
N VAL A 107 -1.87 30.79 -11.34
CA VAL A 107 -0.55 30.67 -10.72
C VAL A 107 -0.39 29.26 -10.16
N ASP A 108 0.73 28.61 -10.48
CA ASP A 108 1.10 27.33 -9.88
C ASP A 108 1.81 27.55 -8.54
N ILE A 109 1.09 27.26 -7.45
CA ILE A 109 1.60 27.37 -6.08
C ILE A 109 2.31 26.10 -5.58
N SER A 110 2.48 25.06 -6.40
CA SER A 110 3.00 23.76 -5.97
C SER A 110 4.40 23.87 -5.33
N ARG A 111 5.24 24.77 -5.86
CA ARG A 111 6.57 25.02 -5.31
C ARG A 111 6.53 25.68 -3.94
N ASP A 112 5.67 26.67 -3.77
CA ASP A 112 5.53 27.42 -2.53
C ASP A 112 4.92 26.55 -1.43
N VAL A 113 3.92 25.74 -1.78
CA VAL A 113 3.32 24.75 -0.87
C VAL A 113 4.35 23.70 -0.46
N ALA A 114 5.21 23.25 -1.38
CA ALA A 114 6.27 22.30 -1.03
C ALA A 114 7.32 22.92 -0.11
N GLN A 115 7.72 24.18 -0.34
CA GLN A 115 8.60 24.94 0.54
C GLN A 115 7.98 25.09 1.94
N GLU A 116 6.70 25.43 2.03
CA GLU A 116 5.95 25.52 3.30
C GLU A 116 5.93 24.18 4.05
N LEU A 117 5.88 23.06 3.32
CA LEU A 117 5.98 21.72 3.89
C LEU A 117 7.42 21.28 4.22
N GLY A 118 8.43 22.10 3.90
CA GLY A 118 9.85 21.77 4.05
C GLY A 118 10.31 20.66 3.10
N ILE A 119 9.64 20.50 1.96
CA ILE A 119 9.95 19.50 0.93
C ILE A 119 10.73 20.19 -0.19
N SER A 120 11.97 19.77 -0.41
CA SER A 120 12.71 20.17 -1.61
C SER A 120 12.15 19.44 -2.82
N LEU A 121 11.46 20.15 -3.71
CA LEU A 121 11.11 19.64 -5.04
C LEU A 121 12.37 19.62 -5.90
N THR A 122 13.20 18.60 -5.75
CA THR A 122 14.35 18.36 -6.64
C THR A 122 13.94 17.82 -8.01
N GLN A 123 12.65 17.80 -8.34
CA GLN A 123 12.15 17.33 -9.63
C GLN A 123 12.03 18.49 -10.60
N SER A 124 12.75 18.36 -11.72
CA SER A 124 12.62 19.22 -12.90
C SER A 124 11.19 19.18 -13.44
N PRO A 125 10.66 20.29 -14.02
CA PRO A 125 9.38 20.27 -14.70
C PRO A 125 9.37 19.18 -15.79
N GLY A 126 8.45 18.20 -15.69
CA GLY A 126 8.27 17.15 -16.70
C GLY A 126 8.44 15.70 -16.24
N GLU A 127 8.91 15.44 -15.01
CA GLU A 127 8.88 14.07 -14.47
C GLU A 127 7.52 13.72 -13.84
N PRO A 128 6.99 12.51 -14.06
CA PRO A 128 5.72 12.10 -13.48
C PRO A 128 5.80 12.15 -11.96
N SER A 129 4.72 12.63 -11.32
CA SER A 129 4.58 12.66 -9.86
C SER A 129 4.98 11.31 -9.26
N PRO A 130 5.60 11.28 -8.06
CA PRO A 130 6.00 10.04 -7.42
C PRO A 130 4.80 9.13 -7.26
N THR A 131 4.69 8.17 -8.19
CA THR A 131 3.63 7.18 -8.15
C THR A 131 3.98 6.23 -7.03
N VAL A 132 3.15 6.19 -5.99
CA VAL A 132 3.24 5.18 -4.94
C VAL A 132 2.84 3.83 -5.56
N ASN A 133 3.79 3.20 -6.26
CA ASN A 133 3.66 1.86 -6.83
C ASN A 133 3.62 0.85 -5.68
N PRO A 134 2.47 0.20 -5.38
CA PRO A 134 2.34 -0.68 -4.22
C PRO A 134 3.04 -2.05 -4.39
N ASP A 135 3.59 -2.35 -5.58
CA ASP A 135 4.05 -3.70 -5.96
C ASP A 135 5.58 -3.87 -6.09
N GLN A 136 6.40 -2.84 -5.84
CA GLN A 136 7.86 -2.96 -5.98
C GLN A 136 8.57 -3.55 -4.74
N ASN A 137 8.12 -4.73 -4.30
CA ASN A 137 8.91 -5.58 -3.42
C ASN A 137 9.04 -7.00 -3.99
N THR A 138 9.42 -7.09 -5.26
CA THR A 138 10.11 -8.26 -5.82
C THR A 138 11.62 -8.05 -5.70
N PRO A 139 12.39 -9.01 -5.16
CA PRO A 139 13.85 -8.94 -5.14
C PRO A 139 14.39 -8.85 -6.58
N PRO A 140 15.57 -8.22 -6.80
CA PRO A 140 16.14 -8.11 -8.15
C PRO A 140 16.39 -9.52 -8.74
N PRO A 141 16.09 -9.76 -10.03
CA PRO A 141 16.63 -10.91 -10.72
C PRO A 141 18.16 -10.76 -10.76
N GLY A 142 18.86 -11.80 -10.31
CA GLY A 142 20.31 -11.86 -10.29
C GLY A 142 20.88 -11.59 -11.68
N GLY A 143 21.97 -10.84 -11.72
CA GLY A 143 22.71 -10.55 -12.94
C GLY A 143 23.24 -11.84 -13.57
N GLY A 144 22.96 -11.98 -14.87
CA GLY A 144 23.67 -12.87 -15.77
C GLY A 144 24.26 -12.03 -16.90
N GLN A 145 25.58 -11.94 -16.93
CA GLN A 145 26.36 -11.96 -18.16
C GLN A 145 27.01 -13.34 -18.25
#